data_AF-A0A957KD11-F1
#
_entry.id   AF-A0A957KD11-F1
#
_cell.length_a   1.000
_cell.length_b   1.000
_cell.length_c   1.000
_cell.angle_alpha   90.00
_cell.angle_beta   90.00
_cell.angle_gamma   90.00
#
_symmetry.space_group_name_H-M   'P 1'
#
loop_
_entity.id
_entity.type
_entity.pdbx_description
1 polymer ?
#
loop_
_entity_poly.entity_id
_entity_poly.type
_entity_poly.pdbx_seq_one_letter_code
_entity_poly.pdbx_strand_id
1 'polypeptide(L)'
;LFEEIVYDENGTCLTGTFADYLVPTAVESPKWETGHTITPSPHHPIGAKGVGESPTVGAPPAIANAVIDALWHLGVRHIDIPITPQKVWQALRDAGVTE
;
A
#
# COMPACT_ATOMS: atom_id res chain seq x y z
N LEU A 1 -0.60 2.01 3.33
CA LEU A 1 -1.72 2.67 4.02
C LEU A 1 -1.41 2.91 5.48
N PHE A 2 -0.87 1.90 6.19
CA PHE A 2 -0.76 1.92 7.65
C PHE A 2 0.69 1.84 8.16
N GLU A 3 1.40 0.78 7.78
CA GLU A 3 2.70 0.41 8.37
C GLU A 3 3.81 1.44 8.11
N GLU A 4 4.52 1.82 9.18
CA GLU A 4 5.70 2.68 9.15
C GLU A 4 6.59 2.43 10.38
N ILE A 5 7.91 2.42 10.18
CA ILE A 5 8.89 2.43 11.28
C ILE A 5 9.50 3.82 11.36
N VAL A 6 9.16 4.58 12.40
CA VAL A 6 9.58 5.97 12.58
C VAL A 6 10.65 6.06 13.67
N TYR A 7 11.70 6.83 13.40
CA TYR A 7 12.77 7.13 14.35
C TYR A 7 12.81 8.62 14.67
N ASP A 8 13.05 8.98 15.93
CA ASP A 8 13.36 10.36 16.31
C ASP A 8 14.83 10.72 16.03
N GLU A 9 15.20 11.98 16.29
CA GLU A 9 16.56 12.50 16.08
C GLU A 9 17.64 11.80 16.93
N ASN A 10 17.24 11.13 18.02
CA ASN A 10 18.15 10.38 18.89
C ASN A 10 18.26 8.89 18.48
N GLY A 11 17.53 8.47 17.44
CA GLY A 11 17.49 7.07 17.00
C GLY A 11 16.53 6.20 17.81
N THR A 12 15.60 6.77 18.57
CA THR A 12 14.54 6.03 19.27
C THR A 12 13.49 5.59 18.27
N CYS A 13 13.15 4.30 18.25
CA CYS A 13 12.02 3.79 17.45
C CYS A 13 10.69 4.20 18.10
N LEU A 14 9.95 5.10 17.46
CA LEU A 14 8.69 5.65 17.96
C LEU A 14 7.50 4.72 17.71
N THR A 15 7.58 3.86 16.69
CA THR A 15 6.50 2.94 16.30
C THR A 15 6.83 1.48 16.59
N GLY A 16 7.54 1.22 17.70
CA GLY A 16 8.02 -0.12 18.07
C GLY A 16 6.97 -1.08 18.66
N THR A 17 5.70 -0.68 18.75
CA THR A 17 4.61 -1.47 19.34
C THR A 17 3.35 -1.41 18.47
N PHE A 18 2.41 -2.35 18.67
CA PHE A 18 1.12 -2.32 17.96
C PHE A 18 0.17 -1.19 18.39
N ALA A 19 0.54 -0.36 19.36
CA ALA A 19 -0.19 0.89 19.61
C ALA A 19 -0.03 1.87 18.44
N ASP A 20 1.13 1.82 17.75
CA ASP A 20 1.52 2.79 16.72
C ASP A 20 1.85 2.11 15.38
N TYR A 21 2.43 0.90 15.38
CA TYR A 21 2.60 0.07 14.19
C TYR A 21 1.28 -0.62 13.86
N LEU A 22 0.51 0.04 13.00
CA LEU A 22 -0.85 -0.37 12.67
C LEU A 22 -0.86 -1.62 11.78
N VAL A 23 -1.25 -2.75 12.37
CA VAL A 23 -1.60 -3.97 11.64
C VAL A 23 -3.11 -3.96 11.37
N PRO A 24 -3.56 -4.06 10.10
CA PRO A 24 -4.98 -3.98 9.78
C PRO A 24 -5.76 -5.14 10.43
N THR A 25 -6.93 -4.82 11.00
CA THR A 25 -7.83 -5.84 11.56
C THR A 25 -8.80 -6.35 10.49
N ALA A 26 -9.76 -7.18 10.88
CA ALA A 26 -10.86 -7.60 10.00
C ALA A 26 -11.76 -6.44 9.54
N VAL A 27 -11.75 -5.30 10.25
CA VAL A 27 -12.55 -4.12 9.89
C VAL A 27 -11.90 -3.33 8.75
N GLU A 28 -10.57 -3.18 8.78
CA GLU A 28 -9.82 -2.44 7.76
C GLU A 28 -9.50 -3.28 6.52
N SER A 29 -9.38 -4.61 6.68
CA SER A 29 -9.06 -5.51 5.58
C SER A 29 -10.22 -5.58 4.58
N PRO A 30 -10.01 -5.22 3.30
CA PRO A 30 -11.08 -5.27 2.32
C PRO A 30 -11.46 -6.73 2.01
N LYS A 31 -12.65 -6.91 1.44
CA LYS A 31 -13.00 -8.20 0.83
C LYS A 31 -12.16 -8.40 -0.43
N TRP A 32 -11.56 -9.57 -0.56
CA TRP A 32 -10.69 -9.91 -1.69
C TRP A 32 -11.44 -10.76 -2.70
N GLU A 33 -11.36 -10.35 -3.98
CA GLU A 33 -11.73 -11.18 -5.11
C GLU A 33 -10.45 -11.75 -5.74
N THR A 34 -10.47 -13.02 -6.12
CA THR A 34 -9.30 -13.70 -6.71
C THR A 34 -9.67 -14.34 -8.02
N GLY A 35 -8.71 -14.34 -8.95
CA GLY A 35 -8.79 -15.04 -10.23
C GLY A 35 -7.43 -15.64 -10.57
N HIS A 36 -7.40 -16.58 -11.51
CA HIS A 36 -6.15 -17.17 -11.96
C HIS A 36 -6.23 -17.61 -13.42
N THR A 37 -5.05 -17.71 -14.04
CA THR A 37 -4.84 -18.38 -15.32
C THR A 37 -3.66 -19.34 -15.17
N ILE A 38 -3.56 -20.34 -16.03
CA ILE A 38 -2.52 -21.37 -15.93
C ILE A 38 -1.54 -21.21 -17.10
N THR A 39 -0.32 -20.78 -16.78
CA THR A 39 0.81 -20.76 -17.72
C THR A 39 1.97 -21.51 -17.06
N PRO A 40 2.12 -22.82 -17.30
CA PRO A 40 3.10 -23.66 -16.62
C PRO A 40 4.55 -23.17 -16.79
N SER A 41 5.40 -23.46 -15.81
CA SER A 41 6.85 -23.36 -15.99
C SER A 41 7.35 -24.50 -16.89
N PRO A 42 7.95 -24.23 -18.05
CA PRO A 42 8.35 -25.29 -18.99
C PRO A 42 9.50 -26.16 -18.47
N HIS A 43 10.22 -25.71 -17.44
CA HIS A 43 11.41 -26.36 -16.90
C HIS A 43 11.25 -26.85 -15.46
N HIS A 44 10.10 -26.62 -14.82
CA HIS A 44 9.83 -27.19 -13.50
C HIS A 44 9.19 -28.59 -13.65
N PRO A 45 9.63 -29.63 -12.91
CA PRO A 45 9.18 -31.02 -13.12
C PRO A 45 7.66 -31.24 -13.14
N ILE A 46 6.91 -30.37 -12.46
CA ILE A 46 5.44 -30.41 -12.39
C ILE A 46 4.77 -29.13 -12.93
N GLY A 47 5.52 -28.25 -13.61
CA GLY A 47 5.00 -27.01 -14.19
C GLY A 47 4.63 -25.90 -13.20
N ALA A 48 4.84 -26.10 -11.88
CA ALA A 48 4.53 -25.12 -10.85
C ALA A 48 5.43 -23.86 -10.86
N LYS A 49 4.89 -22.76 -10.33
CA LYS A 49 5.58 -21.49 -10.07
C LYS A 49 5.32 -21.06 -8.63
N GLY A 50 6.26 -20.34 -8.01
CA GLY A 50 6.04 -19.71 -6.70
C GLY A 50 5.03 -18.56 -6.80
N VAL A 51 4.21 -18.39 -5.77
CA VAL A 51 3.16 -17.35 -5.73
C VAL A 51 3.01 -16.64 -4.39
N GLY A 52 3.67 -17.12 -3.31
CA GLY A 52 3.44 -16.64 -1.95
C GLY A 52 3.67 -15.14 -1.75
N GLU A 53 4.61 -14.55 -2.48
CA GLU A 53 4.93 -13.13 -2.41
C GLU A 53 4.22 -12.30 -3.48
N SER A 54 3.61 -12.93 -4.50
CA SER A 54 2.92 -12.23 -5.58
C SER A 54 1.89 -11.20 -5.09
N PRO A 55 1.02 -11.47 -4.09
CA PRO A 55 0.11 -10.45 -3.57
C PRO A 55 0.86 -9.34 -2.83
N THR A 56 1.89 -9.65 -2.04
CA THR A 56 2.69 -8.67 -1.32
C THR A 56 3.45 -7.74 -2.27
N VAL A 57 3.86 -8.24 -3.44
CA VAL A 57 4.51 -7.44 -4.49
C VAL A 57 3.50 -6.59 -5.26
N GLY A 58 2.36 -7.17 -5.65
CA GLY A 58 1.39 -6.50 -6.53
C GLY A 58 0.44 -5.53 -5.82
N ALA A 59 0.05 -5.81 -4.57
CA ALA A 59 -0.95 -5.03 -3.87
C ALA A 59 -0.49 -3.59 -3.51
N PRO A 60 0.72 -3.35 -2.99
CA PRO A 60 1.16 -1.99 -2.65
C PRO A 60 1.09 -0.99 -3.83
N PRO A 61 1.65 -1.28 -5.03
CA PRO A 61 1.55 -0.36 -6.16
C PRO A 61 0.12 -0.29 -6.71
N ALA A 62 -0.67 -1.36 -6.67
CA ALA A 62 -2.07 -1.31 -7.11
C ALA A 62 -2.88 -0.30 -6.28
N ILE A 63 -2.73 -0.33 -4.94
CA ILE A 63 -3.39 0.63 -4.04
C ILE A 63 -2.84 2.04 -4.24
N ALA A 64 -1.52 2.20 -4.33
CA ALA A 64 -0.90 3.51 -4.51
C ALA A 64 -1.36 4.18 -5.82
N ASN A 65 -1.34 3.43 -6.93
CA ASN A 65 -1.79 3.91 -8.23
C ASN A 65 -3.28 4.28 -8.21
N ALA A 66 -4.13 3.52 -7.50
CA ALA A 66 -5.55 3.85 -7.39
C ALA A 66 -5.78 5.21 -6.69
N VAL A 67 -5.02 5.51 -5.63
CA VAL A 67 -5.11 6.82 -4.96
C VAL A 67 -4.60 7.94 -5.86
N ILE A 68 -3.47 7.72 -6.55
CA ILE A 68 -2.90 8.72 -7.46
C ILE A 68 -3.82 8.98 -8.65
N ASP A 69 -4.43 7.95 -9.22
CA ASP A 69 -5.40 8.06 -10.31
C ASP A 69 -6.62 8.90 -9.89
N ALA A 70 -7.16 8.64 -8.70
CA ALA A 70 -8.28 9.42 -8.14
C ALA A 70 -7.96 10.92 -8.02
N LEU A 71 -6.71 11.27 -7.71
CA LEU A 71 -6.25 12.65 -7.56
C LEU A 71 -5.58 13.23 -8.81
N TRP A 72 -5.46 12.45 -9.88
CA TRP A 72 -4.67 12.81 -11.06
C TRP A 72 -5.19 14.10 -11.73
N HIS A 73 -6.52 14.26 -11.77
CA HIS A 73 -7.18 15.44 -12.33
C HIS A 73 -6.88 16.74 -11.57
N LEU A 74 -6.37 16.64 -10.34
CA LEU A 74 -5.95 17.76 -9.49
C LEU A 74 -4.46 18.09 -9.64
N GLY A 75 -3.74 17.39 -10.52
CA GLY A 75 -2.30 17.59 -10.72
C GLY A 75 -1.41 16.77 -9.77
N VAL A 76 -1.98 15.99 -8.86
CA VAL A 76 -1.21 15.06 -8.00
C VAL A 76 -0.61 13.95 -8.86
N ARG A 77 0.69 13.70 -8.71
CA ARG A 77 1.42 12.66 -9.47
C ARG A 77 2.11 11.62 -8.60
N HIS A 78 2.31 11.94 -7.32
CA HIS A 78 3.01 11.07 -6.38
C HIS A 78 2.61 11.40 -4.95
N ILE A 79 2.56 10.38 -4.10
CA ILE A 79 2.39 10.46 -2.64
C ILE A 79 3.26 9.34 -2.07
N ASP A 80 4.19 9.68 -1.17
CA ASP A 80 5.05 8.68 -0.55
C ASP A 80 4.28 7.74 0.37
N ILE A 81 4.56 6.44 0.27
CA ILE A 81 4.01 5.44 1.19
C ILE A 81 4.57 5.61 2.61
N PRO A 82 3.81 5.24 3.65
CA PRO A 82 2.41 4.82 3.59
C PRO A 82 1.49 5.99 3.23
N ILE A 83 0.51 5.75 2.35
CA ILE A 83 -0.52 6.73 1.99
C ILE A 83 -1.54 6.80 3.13
N THR A 84 -1.27 7.65 4.12
CA THR A 84 -2.15 7.88 5.26
C THR A 84 -3.25 8.88 4.89
N PRO A 85 -4.39 8.90 5.61
CA PRO A 85 -5.43 9.91 5.42
C PRO A 85 -4.89 11.35 5.50
N GLN A 86 -3.94 11.62 6.39
CA GLN A 86 -3.29 12.93 6.52
C GLN A 86 -2.52 13.33 5.25
N LYS A 87 -1.77 12.42 4.63
CA LYS A 87 -1.05 12.72 3.38
C LYS A 87 -2.01 12.97 2.22
N VAL A 88 -3.13 12.24 2.15
CA VAL A 88 -4.18 12.46 1.16
C VAL A 88 -4.85 13.82 1.36
N TRP A 89 -5.21 14.15 2.61
CA TRP A 89 -5.78 15.46 2.95
C TRP A 89 -4.81 16.60 2.61
N GLN A 90 -3.53 16.44 2.92
CA GLN A 90 -2.50 17.43 2.57
C GLN A 90 -2.44 17.66 1.06
N ALA A 91 -2.46 16.58 0.25
CA ALA A 91 -2.47 16.68 -1.20
C ALA A 91 -3.73 17.38 -1.74
N LEU A 92 -4.89 17.15 -1.14
CA LEU A 92 -6.15 17.84 -1.48
C LEU A 92 -6.11 19.33 -1.13
N ARG A 93 -5.57 19.67 0.04
CA ARG A 93 -5.40 21.06 0.49
C ARG A 93 -4.44 21.82 -0.42
N ASP A 94 -3.32 21.21 -0.78
CA ASP A 94 -2.32 21.82 -1.69
C ASP A 94 -2.89 22.00 -3.11
N ALA A 95 -3.84 21.17 -3.51
CA ALA A 95 -4.61 21.32 -4.74
C ALA A 95 -5.79 22.31 -4.64
N GLY A 96 -6.02 22.92 -3.47
CA GLY A 96 -7.09 23.92 -3.26
C GLY A 96 -8.50 23.34 -3.21
N VAL A 97 -8.66 22.05 -2.90
CA VAL A 97 -9.97 21.36 -2.86
C VAL A 97 -10.60 21.40 -1.47
N THR A 98 -9.81 21.57 -0.43
CA THR A 98 -10.26 21.63 0.97
C THR A 98 -9.60 22.79 1.70
N GLU A 99 -10.26 23.30 2.76
CA GLU A 99 -9.69 24.26 3.73
C GLU A 99 -8.47 23.69 4.46
#